data_AF-A0A1V4QZD4-F1
#
_entry.id   AF-A0A1V4QZD4-F1
#
_cell.length_a   1.000
_cell.length_b   1.000
_cell.length_c   1.000
_cell.angle_alpha   90.00
_cell.angle_beta   90.00
_cell.angle_gamma   90.00
#
_symmetry.space_group_name_H-M   'P 1'
#
loop_
_entity.id
_entity.type
_entity.pdbx_description
1 polymer ?
#
loop_
_entity_poly.entity_id
_entity_poly.type
_entity_poly.pdbx_seq_one_letter_code
_entity_poly.pdbx_strand_id
1 'polypeptide(L)'
;MEDLNLPFPCLLYQNTGTPQKPVYRDRGGFQIPRWTEDEAFCGLLIGGGDSCVRYWERTGRDAEGLAQFVDRGLMMGHPAQVSSGAFSSPAACDGDGDGDWDLLIGNEMGFVHLCENVGTKERPVFEPGKPLKTVDGAVLRIMREHILHDADSECYCGQTKVVFADWDRDGLPDLILGNNTNRIFFCKNVGKLHQPQFTQPVAIKVEGRGRSLWLAFPPLGGGLGWRWLARLGGRKS
;
A
#
# COMPACT_ATOMS: atom_id res chain seq x y z
N MET A 1 33.23 -16.35 0.60
CA MET A 1 31.89 -16.03 1.12
C MET A 1 31.72 -14.55 0.87
N GLU A 2 31.13 -14.20 -0.26
CA GLU A 2 30.86 -12.80 -0.60
C GLU A 2 29.54 -12.42 0.06
N ASP A 3 29.60 -11.42 0.93
CA ASP A 3 28.44 -10.80 1.57
C ASP A 3 27.49 -10.25 0.50
N LEU A 4 26.35 -10.92 0.32
CA LEU A 4 25.20 -10.40 -0.41
C LEU A 4 24.51 -9.33 0.45
N ASN A 5 25.21 -8.22 0.66
CA ASN A 5 24.61 -6.98 1.13
C ASN A 5 23.81 -6.41 -0.04
N LEU A 6 22.49 -6.65 -0.08
CA LEU A 6 21.60 -6.00 -1.04
C LEU A 6 21.08 -4.69 -0.42
N PRO A 7 21.54 -3.50 -0.87
CA PRO A 7 21.00 -2.24 -0.40
C PRO A 7 20.08 -1.70 -1.48
N PHE A 8 18.80 -2.07 -1.45
CA PHE A 8 17.83 -1.40 -2.31
C PHE A 8 16.65 -0.88 -1.48
N PRO A 9 16.84 0.22 -0.72
CA PRO A 9 15.70 1.03 -0.33
C PRO A 9 14.97 1.49 -1.59
N CYS A 10 13.64 1.53 -1.56
CA CYS A 10 12.87 2.22 -2.59
C CYS A 10 13.07 3.72 -2.37
N LEU A 11 14.08 4.28 -3.02
CA LEU A 11 14.50 5.67 -2.90
C LEU A 11 13.56 6.56 -3.71
N LEU A 12 13.06 7.62 -3.07
CA LEU A 12 12.29 8.65 -3.76
C LEU A 12 13.26 9.60 -4.46
N TYR A 13 13.26 9.54 -5.78
CA TYR A 13 14.04 10.43 -6.60
C TYR A 13 13.19 11.62 -7.04
N GLN A 14 13.57 12.82 -6.62
CA GLN A 14 12.96 14.05 -7.14
C GLN A 14 13.61 14.37 -8.50
N ASN A 15 12.79 14.51 -9.55
CA ASN A 15 13.28 15.11 -10.79
C ASN A 15 13.52 16.61 -10.55
N THR A 16 14.79 17.01 -10.57
CA THR A 16 15.29 18.39 -10.51
C THR A 16 15.70 18.93 -11.89
N GLY A 17 15.54 18.10 -12.94
CA GLY A 17 15.73 18.49 -14.33
C GLY A 17 14.42 18.84 -15.01
N THR A 18 14.37 18.73 -16.34
CA THR A 18 13.13 18.90 -17.12
C THR A 18 12.52 17.54 -17.48
N PRO A 19 11.27 17.46 -17.95
CA PRO A 19 10.67 16.19 -18.39
C PRO A 19 11.47 15.54 -19.54
N GLN A 20 11.99 16.35 -20.45
CA GLN A 20 12.79 15.91 -21.60
C GLN A 20 14.26 15.66 -21.25
N LYS A 21 14.73 16.18 -20.11
CA LYS A 21 16.09 15.98 -19.59
C LYS A 21 16.05 15.82 -18.07
N PRO A 22 15.58 14.67 -17.56
CA PRO A 22 15.38 14.49 -16.13
C PRO A 22 16.72 14.40 -15.39
N VAL A 23 16.77 15.01 -14.21
CA VAL A 23 17.91 14.94 -13.29
C VAL A 23 17.39 14.52 -11.93
N TYR A 24 17.60 13.27 -11.58
CA TYR A 24 17.06 12.70 -10.35
C TYR A 24 18.01 12.94 -9.17
N ARG A 25 17.52 13.59 -8.11
CA ARG A 25 18.20 13.64 -6.80
C ARG A 25 17.54 12.70 -5.83
N ASP A 26 18.35 11.86 -5.19
CA ASP A 26 17.93 11.05 -4.06
C ASP A 26 17.52 11.96 -2.89
N ARG A 27 16.35 11.71 -2.32
CA ARG A 27 15.87 12.37 -1.10
C ARG A 27 16.09 11.54 0.17
N GLY A 28 16.56 10.30 0.03
CA GLY A 28 16.79 9.37 1.14
C GLY A 28 15.49 8.87 1.79
N GLY A 29 15.63 7.81 2.59
CA GLY A 29 14.53 7.22 3.36
C GLY A 29 13.66 6.24 2.56
N PHE A 30 13.08 5.27 3.26
CA PHE A 30 12.14 4.31 2.68
C PHE A 30 10.77 4.99 2.60
N GLN A 31 10.26 5.22 1.39
CA GLN A 31 9.01 5.95 1.17
C GLN A 31 8.04 5.10 0.35
N ILE A 32 6.77 5.06 0.75
CA ILE A 32 5.72 4.30 0.08
C ILE A 32 4.65 5.30 -0.38
N PRO A 33 4.77 5.85 -1.60
CA PRO A 33 3.77 6.77 -2.13
C PRO A 33 2.49 6.02 -2.54
N ARG A 34 1.35 6.65 -2.27
CA ARG A 34 0.03 6.25 -2.73
C ARG A 34 -0.72 7.44 -3.26
N TRP A 35 -1.28 7.27 -4.45
CA TRP A 35 -2.06 8.32 -5.09
C TRP A 35 -3.45 8.40 -4.48
N THR A 36 -3.96 9.62 -4.37
CA THR A 36 -5.31 9.95 -3.92
C THR A 36 -5.96 10.85 -4.99
N GLU A 37 -7.09 10.43 -5.56
CA GLU A 37 -7.79 11.14 -6.65
C GLU A 37 -8.98 12.00 -6.18
N ASP A 38 -9.17 12.16 -4.87
CA ASP A 38 -10.28 12.93 -4.32
C ASP A 38 -10.17 14.44 -4.63
N GLU A 39 -11.30 15.12 -4.83
CA GLU A 39 -11.32 16.55 -5.18
C GLU A 39 -10.81 17.48 -4.05
N ALA A 40 -11.01 17.13 -2.78
CA ALA A 40 -10.55 17.91 -1.63
C ALA A 40 -9.17 17.43 -1.12
N PHE A 41 -8.80 16.19 -1.42
CA PHE A 41 -7.53 15.58 -1.03
C PHE A 41 -6.76 14.99 -2.22
N CYS A 42 -6.64 15.78 -3.30
CA CYS A 42 -5.97 15.36 -4.53
C CYS A 42 -4.45 15.43 -4.33
N GLY A 43 -3.75 14.29 -4.33
CA GLY A 43 -2.33 14.29 -4.01
C GLY A 43 -1.70 12.92 -3.82
N LEU A 44 -0.61 12.89 -3.06
CA LEU A 44 0.10 11.69 -2.64
C LEU A 44 0.13 11.59 -1.12
N LEU A 45 -0.28 10.43 -0.60
CA LEU A 45 0.03 9.98 0.75
C LEU A 45 1.39 9.28 0.73
N ILE A 46 2.29 9.73 1.59
CA ILE A 46 3.67 9.24 1.65
C ILE A 46 3.88 8.60 3.02
N GLY A 47 3.85 7.26 3.04
CA GLY A 47 4.28 6.49 4.22
C GLY A 47 5.80 6.34 4.25
N GLY A 48 6.36 6.12 5.44
CA GLY A 48 7.80 6.13 5.67
C GLY A 48 8.31 5.10 6.68
N GLY A 49 9.62 4.84 6.64
CA GLY A 49 10.30 4.04 7.68
C GLY A 49 10.30 4.69 9.07
N ASP A 50 10.02 5.99 9.15
CA ASP A 50 9.88 6.79 10.37
C ASP A 50 8.49 6.66 11.02
N SER A 51 7.68 5.69 10.58
CA SER A 51 6.33 5.41 11.06
C SER A 51 5.31 6.54 10.83
N CYS A 52 5.72 7.61 10.15
CA CYS A 52 4.88 8.78 9.92
C CYS A 52 4.21 8.73 8.54
N VAL A 53 3.11 9.47 8.39
CA VAL A 53 2.46 9.72 7.11
C VAL A 53 2.58 11.20 6.77
N ARG A 54 2.94 11.51 5.52
CA ARG A 54 3.08 12.87 4.98
C ARG A 54 2.13 13.06 3.79
N TYR A 55 1.63 14.28 3.62
CA TYR A 55 0.73 14.62 2.51
C TYR A 55 1.39 15.59 1.53
N TRP A 56 1.37 15.22 0.25
CA TRP A 56 1.77 16.08 -0.86
C TRP A 56 0.54 16.42 -1.71
N GLU A 57 0.09 17.66 -1.61
CA GLU A 57 -1.08 18.15 -2.36
C GLU A 57 -0.70 18.40 -3.81
N ARG A 58 -1.54 17.93 -4.74
CA ARG A 58 -1.39 18.22 -6.17
C ARG A 58 -1.97 19.60 -6.47
N THR A 59 -1.12 20.53 -6.88
CA THR A 59 -1.51 21.93 -7.15
C THR A 59 -1.81 22.22 -8.62
N GLY A 60 -1.58 21.26 -9.51
CA GLY A 60 -1.85 21.44 -10.94
C GLY A 60 -1.03 20.53 -11.83
N ARG A 61 -0.84 20.97 -13.08
CA ARG A 61 0.09 20.37 -14.03
C ARG A 61 1.00 21.47 -14.61
N ASP A 62 2.23 21.12 -14.92
CA ASP A 62 3.14 22.01 -15.67
C ASP A 62 2.74 22.11 -17.16
N ALA A 63 3.50 22.90 -17.92
CA ALA A 63 3.27 23.13 -19.34
C ALA A 63 3.37 21.83 -20.17
N GLU A 64 4.04 20.82 -19.64
CA GLU A 64 4.23 19.49 -20.21
C GLU A 64 3.19 18.47 -19.73
N GLY A 65 2.26 18.88 -18.86
CA GLY A 65 1.18 18.03 -18.35
C GLY A 65 1.55 17.14 -17.16
N LEU A 66 2.75 17.26 -16.60
CA LEU A 66 3.14 16.52 -15.39
C LEU A 66 2.49 17.12 -14.15
N ALA A 67 2.06 16.27 -13.22
CA ALA A 67 1.47 16.72 -11.97
C ALA A 67 2.52 17.43 -11.08
N GLN A 68 2.15 18.61 -10.57
CA GLN A 68 2.95 19.38 -9.62
C GLN A 68 2.42 19.19 -8.20
N PHE A 69 3.32 19.12 -7.23
CA PHE A 69 2.97 18.87 -5.83
C PHE A 69 3.63 19.86 -4.87
N VAL A 70 2.93 20.15 -3.78
CA VAL A 70 3.43 20.90 -2.62
C VAL A 70 3.41 19.99 -1.39
N ASP A 71 4.54 19.87 -0.70
CA ASP A 71 4.63 19.15 0.57
C ASP A 71 3.89 19.92 1.66
N ARG A 72 2.79 19.36 2.16
CA ARG A 72 1.98 19.94 3.24
C ARG A 72 2.41 19.47 4.63
N GLY A 73 3.45 18.65 4.71
CA GLY A 73 4.01 18.19 5.97
C GLY A 73 3.38 16.90 6.48
N LEU A 74 3.69 16.60 7.74
CA LEU A 74 3.18 15.41 8.42
C LEU A 74 1.67 15.52 8.64
N MET A 75 0.97 14.41 8.43
CA MET A 75 -0.40 14.25 8.88
C MET A 75 -0.40 14.21 10.40
N MET A 76 -1.06 15.19 11.01
CA MET A 76 -1.16 15.33 12.46
C MET A 76 -2.45 14.66 12.95
N GLY A 77 -2.34 13.81 13.96
CA GLY A 77 -3.50 13.33 14.71
C GLY A 77 -3.73 14.15 15.98
N HIS A 78 -4.80 13.83 16.71
CA HIS A 78 -5.01 14.32 18.07
C HIS A 78 -3.82 13.92 18.97
N PRO A 79 -3.30 14.78 19.87
CA PRO A 79 -2.08 15.60 19.68
C PRO A 79 -0.78 14.79 19.38
N ALA A 80 -0.85 13.70 18.62
CA ALA A 80 0.24 12.81 18.28
C ALA A 80 0.31 12.64 16.76
N GLN A 81 1.53 12.50 16.23
CA GLN A 81 1.76 12.09 14.85
C GLN A 81 1.01 10.78 14.58
N VAL A 82 0.43 10.63 13.38
CA VAL A 82 -0.18 9.35 12.97
C VAL A 82 0.95 8.31 12.86
N SER A 83 1.15 7.57 13.94
CA SER A 83 2.19 6.53 14.07
C SER A 83 1.54 5.17 14.14
N SER A 84 1.86 4.32 13.17
CA SER A 84 1.30 2.96 13.05
C SER A 84 2.38 1.87 13.06
N GLY A 85 3.61 2.22 13.44
CA GLY A 85 4.82 1.37 13.32
C GLY A 85 5.59 1.61 12.01
N ALA A 86 6.81 1.05 11.93
CA ALA A 86 7.72 1.25 10.81
C ALA A 86 7.15 0.72 9.49
N PHE A 87 7.65 1.27 8.37
CA PHE A 87 7.22 0.93 7.00
C PHE A 87 5.72 1.11 6.76
N SER A 88 5.20 2.26 7.21
CA SER A 88 3.79 2.62 7.06
C SER A 88 3.37 2.68 5.58
N SER A 89 2.23 2.09 5.27
CA SER A 89 1.63 2.10 3.92
C SER A 89 0.17 2.56 4.02
N PRO A 90 -0.08 3.87 4.00
CA PRO A 90 -1.41 4.42 4.12
C PRO A 90 -2.24 4.22 2.83
N ALA A 91 -3.53 4.05 2.99
CA ALA A 91 -4.55 4.12 1.95
C ALA A 91 -5.72 4.93 2.49
N ALA A 92 -6.23 5.87 1.69
CA ALA A 92 -7.42 6.62 2.04
C ALA A 92 -8.68 5.73 1.93
N CYS A 93 -9.61 5.85 2.85
CA CYS A 93 -10.93 5.24 2.77
C CYS A 93 -12.00 6.15 3.37
N ASP A 94 -13.22 6.12 2.83
CA ASP A 94 -14.42 6.68 3.46
C ASP A 94 -15.25 5.48 3.94
N GLY A 95 -14.85 4.94 5.09
CA GLY A 95 -15.38 3.68 5.60
C GLY A 95 -16.69 3.85 6.35
N ASP A 96 -16.91 5.01 6.96
CA ASP A 96 -18.08 5.30 7.79
C ASP A 96 -19.13 6.19 7.09
N GLY A 97 -18.82 6.68 5.88
CA GLY A 97 -19.75 7.40 5.02
C GLY A 97 -20.04 8.82 5.46
N ASP A 98 -19.19 9.39 6.31
CA ASP A 98 -19.38 10.75 6.81
C ASP A 98 -18.92 11.83 5.81
N GLY A 99 -18.31 11.40 4.70
CA GLY A 99 -17.87 12.25 3.60
C GLY A 99 -16.49 12.86 3.81
N ASP A 100 -15.80 12.44 4.86
CA ASP A 100 -14.39 12.70 5.05
C ASP A 100 -13.54 11.42 4.87
N TRP A 101 -12.22 11.57 4.81
CA TRP A 101 -11.32 10.46 4.50
C TRP A 101 -10.57 10.01 5.74
N ASP A 102 -10.78 8.77 6.11
CA ASP A 102 -9.97 8.01 7.05
C ASP A 102 -8.70 7.46 6.39
N LEU A 103 -7.80 6.91 7.23
CA LEU A 103 -6.62 6.19 6.79
C LEU A 103 -6.60 4.75 7.26
N LEU A 104 -6.46 3.83 6.31
CA LEU A 104 -6.00 2.47 6.57
C LEU A 104 -4.49 2.41 6.43
N ILE A 105 -3.78 1.98 7.47
CA ILE A 105 -2.31 1.95 7.47
C ILE A 105 -1.82 0.54 7.76
N GLY A 106 -1.20 -0.07 6.74
CA GLY A 106 -0.42 -1.29 6.91
C GLY A 106 0.98 -1.00 7.45
N ASN A 107 1.57 -1.93 8.21
CA ASN A 107 2.91 -1.75 8.79
C ASN A 107 3.85 -2.96 8.60
N GLU A 108 5.10 -2.79 9.01
CA GLU A 108 6.16 -3.82 9.00
C GLU A 108 5.74 -5.11 9.69
N MET A 109 5.09 -5.01 10.85
CA MET A 109 4.69 -6.17 11.66
C MET A 109 3.45 -6.89 11.12
N GLY A 110 2.89 -6.42 10.00
CA GLY A 110 1.80 -7.05 9.30
C GLY A 110 0.41 -6.62 9.74
N PHE A 111 0.30 -5.66 10.66
CA PHE A 111 -0.99 -5.13 11.11
C PHE A 111 -1.58 -4.17 10.08
N VAL A 112 -2.90 -4.04 10.13
CA VAL A 112 -3.65 -2.96 9.50
C VAL A 112 -4.31 -2.14 10.60
N HIS A 113 -4.07 -0.84 10.62
CA HIS A 113 -4.70 0.11 11.54
C HIS A 113 -5.69 0.99 10.79
N LEU A 114 -6.80 1.34 11.44
CA LEU A 114 -7.70 2.40 11.01
C LEU A 114 -7.41 3.64 11.85
N CYS A 115 -7.15 4.77 11.19
CA CYS A 115 -7.08 6.09 11.78
C CYS A 115 -8.30 6.88 11.29
N GLU A 116 -9.27 7.04 12.18
CA GLU A 116 -10.49 7.80 11.93
C GLU A 116 -10.16 9.29 11.85
N ASN A 117 -10.67 9.99 10.84
CA ASN A 117 -10.59 11.43 10.78
C ASN A 117 -11.77 12.02 11.54
N VAL A 118 -11.48 12.75 12.62
CA VAL A 118 -12.49 13.43 13.45
C VAL A 118 -12.54 14.94 13.17
N GLY A 119 -11.85 15.38 12.12
CA GLY A 119 -11.72 16.76 11.70
C GLY A 119 -12.74 17.14 10.62
N THR A 120 -12.25 17.74 9.54
CA THR A 120 -13.04 17.90 8.31
C THR A 120 -12.20 17.41 7.13
N LYS A 121 -12.85 17.22 5.99
CA LYS A 121 -12.18 16.84 4.73
C LYS A 121 -11.02 17.78 4.36
N GLU A 122 -11.16 19.09 4.56
CA GLU A 122 -10.13 20.09 4.22
C GLU A 122 -9.09 20.27 5.33
N ARG A 123 -9.41 19.87 6.57
CA ARG A 123 -8.55 20.01 7.74
C ARG A 123 -8.62 18.73 8.58
N PRO A 124 -8.04 17.62 8.10
CA PRO A 124 -8.18 16.34 8.76
C PRO A 124 -7.45 16.35 10.10
N VAL A 125 -8.05 15.67 11.07
CA VAL A 125 -7.47 15.42 12.40
C VAL A 125 -7.70 13.96 12.71
N PHE A 126 -6.64 13.16 12.66
CA PHE A 126 -6.78 11.71 12.82
C PHE A 126 -6.71 11.26 14.28
N GLU A 127 -7.54 10.30 14.66
CA GLU A 127 -7.34 9.55 15.90
C GLU A 127 -6.13 8.61 15.81
N PRO A 128 -5.54 8.22 16.96
CA PRO A 128 -4.54 7.16 16.98
C PRO A 128 -5.03 5.88 16.32
N GLY A 129 -4.16 5.24 15.53
CA GLY A 129 -4.50 4.04 14.78
C GLY A 129 -4.97 2.89 15.67
N LYS A 130 -6.17 2.37 15.39
CA LYS A 130 -6.75 1.21 16.08
C LYS A 130 -6.56 -0.05 15.21
N PRO A 131 -6.12 -1.19 15.76
CA PRO A 131 -5.99 -2.43 14.99
C PRO A 131 -7.33 -2.82 14.40
N LEU A 132 -7.36 -2.98 13.07
CA LEU A 132 -8.55 -3.43 12.38
C LEU A 132 -8.83 -4.88 12.78
N LYS A 133 -10.11 -5.18 12.99
CA LYS A 133 -10.56 -6.52 13.34
C LYS A 133 -11.39 -7.12 12.23
N THR A 134 -11.26 -8.43 12.08
CA THR A 134 -12.14 -9.23 11.24
C THR A 134 -13.48 -9.44 11.93
N VAL A 135 -14.50 -9.86 11.18
CA VAL A 135 -15.87 -10.06 11.68
C VAL A 135 -15.98 -11.07 12.83
N ASP A 136 -15.04 -12.00 12.94
CA ASP A 136 -14.91 -12.95 14.06
C ASP A 136 -14.16 -12.39 15.28
N GLY A 137 -13.74 -11.12 15.22
CA GLY A 137 -13.07 -10.40 16.31
C GLY A 137 -11.55 -10.54 16.36
N ALA A 138 -10.94 -11.32 15.46
CA ALA A 138 -9.48 -11.43 15.40
C ALA A 138 -8.85 -10.13 14.89
N VAL A 139 -7.63 -9.82 15.33
CA VAL A 139 -6.87 -8.69 14.79
C VAL A 139 -6.38 -9.04 13.39
N LEU A 140 -6.63 -8.16 12.41
CA LEU A 140 -6.18 -8.32 11.05
C LEU A 140 -4.65 -8.16 10.97
N ARG A 141 -3.95 -9.30 10.84
CA ARG A 141 -2.49 -9.34 10.76
C ARG A 141 -2.00 -10.39 9.76
N ILE A 142 -1.14 -9.99 8.83
CA ILE A 142 -0.47 -10.88 7.88
C ILE A 142 0.99 -11.04 8.28
N MET A 143 1.42 -12.24 8.67
CA MET A 143 2.82 -12.51 9.02
C MET A 143 3.44 -13.51 8.05
N ARG A 144 4.69 -13.27 7.66
CA ARG A 144 5.44 -14.17 6.78
C ARG A 144 5.52 -15.59 7.33
N GLU A 145 5.79 -15.75 8.61
CA GLU A 145 5.91 -17.07 9.24
C GLU A 145 4.64 -17.93 9.11
N HIS A 146 3.46 -17.29 9.05
CA HIS A 146 2.18 -17.98 8.86
C HIS A 146 1.92 -18.40 7.41
N ILE A 147 2.77 -17.96 6.47
CA ILE A 147 2.59 -18.16 5.04
C ILE A 147 3.67 -19.09 4.48
N LEU A 148 4.94 -18.75 4.75
CA LEU A 148 6.10 -19.45 4.17
C LEU A 148 6.70 -20.47 5.13
N HIS A 149 6.47 -20.33 6.45
CA HIS A 149 7.05 -21.18 7.49
C HIS A 149 8.58 -21.35 7.35
N ASP A 150 9.27 -20.30 6.90
CA ASP A 150 10.72 -20.30 6.75
C ASP A 150 11.44 -19.72 7.98
N ALA A 151 12.70 -20.11 8.17
CA ALA A 151 13.55 -19.64 9.27
C ALA A 151 14.24 -18.30 8.95
N ASP A 152 13.60 -17.48 8.12
CA ASP A 152 14.11 -16.17 7.70
C ASP A 152 14.11 -15.21 8.90
N SER A 153 15.11 -14.33 9.01
CA SER A 153 15.13 -13.30 10.05
C SER A 153 13.95 -12.32 9.95
N GLU A 154 13.33 -12.21 8.77
CA GLU A 154 12.11 -11.43 8.55
C GLU A 154 10.81 -12.22 8.79
N CYS A 155 10.86 -13.38 9.46
CA CYS A 155 9.69 -14.24 9.66
C CYS A 155 8.52 -13.55 10.39
N TYR A 156 8.82 -12.59 11.28
CA TYR A 156 7.81 -11.78 11.98
C TYR A 156 7.33 -10.55 11.18
N CYS A 157 7.91 -10.31 10.01
CA CYS A 157 7.54 -9.20 9.14
C CYS A 157 6.35 -9.60 8.25
N GLY A 158 5.39 -8.68 8.11
CA GLY A 158 4.33 -8.73 7.13
C GLY A 158 4.46 -7.64 6.06
N GLN A 159 4.92 -6.45 6.44
CA GLN A 159 5.02 -5.27 5.57
C GLN A 159 3.74 -4.99 4.77
N THR A 160 2.59 -5.09 5.45
CA THR A 160 1.27 -5.11 4.81
C THR A 160 1.02 -3.81 4.05
N LYS A 161 0.48 -3.93 2.84
CA LYS A 161 0.07 -2.83 1.96
C LYS A 161 -1.43 -2.97 1.73
N VAL A 162 -2.20 -1.96 2.09
CA VAL A 162 -3.67 -2.01 2.01
C VAL A 162 -4.17 -1.31 0.74
N VAL A 163 -5.21 -1.86 0.14
CA VAL A 163 -6.05 -1.23 -0.87
C VAL A 163 -7.50 -1.44 -0.47
N PHE A 164 -8.29 -0.36 -0.46
CA PHE A 164 -9.72 -0.37 -0.16
C PHE A 164 -10.49 -0.06 -1.44
N ALA A 165 -11.21 -1.05 -1.98
CA ALA A 165 -11.90 -0.93 -3.26
C ALA A 165 -12.94 -2.03 -3.44
N ASP A 166 -14.02 -1.76 -4.18
CA ASP A 166 -14.98 -2.78 -4.62
C ASP A 166 -14.31 -3.69 -5.65
N TRP A 167 -13.73 -4.79 -5.16
CA TRP A 167 -12.89 -5.67 -5.98
C TRP A 167 -13.71 -6.75 -6.67
N ASP A 168 -14.72 -7.30 -5.98
CA ASP A 168 -15.58 -8.36 -6.50
C ASP A 168 -16.84 -7.84 -7.23
N ARG A 169 -17.02 -6.52 -7.27
CA ARG A 169 -18.11 -5.80 -7.96
C ARG A 169 -19.48 -6.05 -7.35
N ASP A 170 -19.53 -6.28 -6.04
CA ASP A 170 -20.78 -6.41 -5.30
C ASP A 170 -21.31 -5.06 -4.79
N GLY A 171 -20.61 -3.96 -5.06
CA GLY A 171 -20.96 -2.62 -4.64
C GLY A 171 -20.52 -2.27 -3.22
N LEU A 172 -19.78 -3.16 -2.55
CA LEU A 172 -19.17 -2.92 -1.24
C LEU A 172 -17.64 -2.88 -1.39
N PRO A 173 -16.95 -1.90 -0.78
CA PRO A 173 -15.50 -1.86 -0.83
C PRO A 173 -14.88 -2.94 0.06
N ASP A 174 -13.95 -3.71 -0.52
CA ASP A 174 -13.19 -4.80 0.10
C ASP A 174 -11.75 -4.38 0.45
N LEU A 175 -11.00 -5.27 1.12
CA LEU A 175 -9.56 -5.12 1.30
C LEU A 175 -8.75 -6.06 0.41
N ILE A 176 -7.79 -5.49 -0.31
CA ILE A 176 -6.70 -6.21 -0.96
C ILE A 176 -5.39 -5.91 -0.22
N LEU A 177 -4.73 -6.97 0.25
CA LEU A 177 -3.56 -6.87 1.12
C LEU A 177 -2.33 -7.48 0.45
N GLY A 178 -1.38 -6.63 0.08
CA GLY A 178 -0.03 -7.03 -0.31
C GLY A 178 0.89 -7.19 0.90
N ASN A 179 1.97 -7.96 0.77
CA ASN A 179 2.99 -8.20 1.80
C ASN A 179 4.32 -8.60 1.16
N ASN A 180 5.36 -8.81 1.97
CA ASN A 180 6.71 -9.18 1.53
C ASN A 180 6.86 -10.64 1.04
N THR A 181 5.80 -11.46 1.04
CA THR A 181 5.85 -12.88 0.63
C THR A 181 5.43 -13.11 -0.83
N ASN A 182 5.14 -12.05 -1.59
CA ASN A 182 4.55 -12.12 -2.94
C ASN A 182 3.19 -12.85 -2.98
N ARG A 183 2.49 -12.93 -1.84
CA ARG A 183 1.10 -13.36 -1.74
C ARG A 183 0.21 -12.14 -1.61
N ILE A 184 -0.95 -12.17 -2.26
CA ILE A 184 -1.98 -11.15 -2.11
C ILE A 184 -3.15 -11.80 -1.38
N PHE A 185 -3.68 -11.13 -0.37
CA PHE A 185 -4.85 -11.57 0.38
C PHE A 185 -6.05 -10.68 0.07
N PHE A 186 -7.22 -11.28 0.08
CA PHE A 186 -8.52 -10.65 -0.07
C PHE A 186 -9.29 -10.79 1.25
N CYS A 187 -9.86 -9.69 1.74
CA CYS A 187 -10.83 -9.72 2.84
C CYS A 187 -12.14 -9.11 2.31
N LYS A 188 -13.18 -9.93 2.20
CA LYS A 188 -14.48 -9.49 1.70
C LYS A 188 -15.15 -8.59 2.73
N ASN A 189 -15.76 -7.50 2.30
CA ASN A 189 -16.70 -6.76 3.12
C ASN A 189 -18.05 -7.47 3.14
N VAL A 190 -18.44 -7.97 4.31
CA VAL A 190 -19.73 -8.61 4.58
C VAL A 190 -20.67 -7.72 5.38
N GLY A 191 -20.26 -6.48 5.64
CA GLY A 191 -21.02 -5.46 6.36
C GLY A 191 -21.84 -4.59 5.41
N LYS A 192 -21.68 -3.27 5.54
CA LYS A 192 -22.35 -2.27 4.70
C LYS A 192 -21.31 -1.34 4.06
N LEU A 193 -21.76 -0.55 3.09
CA LEU A 193 -20.92 0.44 2.39
C LEU A 193 -20.21 1.38 3.37
N HIS A 194 -20.95 1.89 4.35
CA HIS A 194 -20.50 2.87 5.34
C HIS A 194 -20.33 2.26 6.74
N GLN A 195 -20.28 0.94 6.84
CA GLN A 195 -19.98 0.20 8.07
C GLN A 195 -19.35 -1.15 7.68
N PRO A 196 -18.15 -1.14 7.09
CA PRO A 196 -17.54 -2.33 6.55
C PRO A 196 -17.18 -3.33 7.66
N GLN A 197 -17.36 -4.61 7.36
CA GLN A 197 -16.93 -5.70 8.25
C GLN A 197 -16.19 -6.72 7.41
N PHE A 198 -14.91 -6.93 7.70
CA PHE A 198 -14.05 -7.74 6.83
C PHE A 198 -13.95 -9.19 7.30
N THR A 199 -14.00 -10.12 6.36
CA THR A 199 -13.71 -11.53 6.64
C THR A 199 -12.24 -11.74 6.99
N GLN A 200 -11.91 -12.94 7.46
CA GLN A 200 -10.52 -13.39 7.53
C GLN A 200 -9.82 -13.27 6.16
N PRO A 201 -8.50 -13.00 6.12
CA PRO A 201 -7.74 -12.93 4.88
C PRO A 201 -7.72 -14.26 4.14
N VAL A 202 -8.12 -14.24 2.87
CA VAL A 202 -8.01 -15.39 1.98
C VAL A 202 -6.96 -15.09 0.92
N ALA A 203 -5.95 -15.96 0.80
CA ALA A 203 -4.95 -15.82 -0.25
C ALA A 203 -5.60 -15.93 -1.64
N ILE A 204 -5.42 -14.91 -2.47
CA ILE A 204 -5.86 -14.91 -3.86
C ILE A 204 -5.04 -15.96 -4.61
N LYS A 205 -5.73 -16.82 -5.36
CA LYS A 205 -5.13 -17.89 -6.17
C LYS A 205 -5.36 -17.61 -7.64
N VAL A 206 -4.34 -17.85 -8.47
CA VAL A 206 -4.44 -17.80 -9.92
C VAL A 206 -4.67 -19.23 -10.42
N GLU A 207 -5.76 -19.46 -11.16
CA GLU A 207 -6.16 -20.79 -11.65
C GLU A 207 -6.28 -21.85 -10.53
N GLY A 208 -6.75 -21.45 -9.35
CA GLY A 208 -6.87 -22.33 -8.19
C GLY A 208 -5.55 -22.73 -7.53
N ARG A 209 -4.41 -22.22 -8.01
CA ARG A 209 -3.09 -22.46 -7.42
C ARG A 209 -2.62 -21.24 -6.64
N GLY A 210 -2.10 -21.47 -5.43
CA GLY A 210 -1.40 -20.45 -4.64
C GLY A 210 -0.03 -20.13 -5.23
N ARG A 211 0.01 -19.59 -6.44
CA ARG A 211 1.24 -19.21 -7.13
C ARG A 211 1.51 -17.73 -6.94
N SER A 212 2.79 -17.39 -6.92
CA SER A 212 3.24 -16.01 -6.92
C SER A 212 3.05 -15.47 -8.33
N LEU A 213 2.49 -14.27 -8.47
CA LEU A 213 2.55 -13.53 -9.72
C LEU A 213 4.00 -13.12 -9.95
N TRP A 214 4.73 -13.90 -10.74
CA TRP A 214 6.04 -13.52 -11.21
C TRP A 214 5.88 -12.63 -12.44
N LEU A 215 6.31 -11.38 -12.37
CA LEU A 215 6.65 -10.62 -13.57
C LEU A 215 7.89 -11.28 -14.18
N ALA A 216 7.67 -12.15 -15.16
CA ALA A 216 8.77 -12.70 -15.94
C ALA A 216 9.31 -11.58 -16.84
N PHE A 217 10.49 -11.05 -16.53
CA PHE A 217 11.26 -10.28 -17.49
C PHE A 217 11.67 -11.23 -18.62
N PRO A 218 11.27 -10.99 -19.88
CA PRO A 218 11.90 -11.71 -20.98
C PRO A 218 13.40 -11.36 -20.97
N PRO A 219 14.30 -12.30 -21.31
CA PRO A 219 15.71 -11.98 -21.48
C PRO A 219 15.84 -10.83 -22.48
N LEU A 220 16.68 -9.85 -22.15
CA LEU A 220 17.03 -8.71 -22.99
C LEU A 220 17.63 -9.23 -24.31
N GLY A 221 16.78 -9.42 -25.31
CA GLY A 221 17.18 -10.08 -26.55
C GLY A 221 16.05 -10.13 -27.57
N GLY A 222 15.70 -8.96 -28.12
CA GLY A 222 15.05 -8.84 -29.43
C GLY A 222 13.52 -8.65 -29.43
N GLY A 223 13.10 -7.44 -29.83
CA GLY A 223 11.78 -7.18 -30.42
C GLY A 223 10.71 -6.69 -29.45
N LEU A 224 10.32 -5.41 -29.62
CA LEU A 224 9.16 -4.78 -28.97
C LEU A 224 7.89 -5.60 -29.17
N GLY A 225 7.36 -6.12 -28.05
CA GLY A 225 6.06 -6.77 -27.98
C GLY A 225 5.76 -7.18 -26.55
N TRP A 226 5.04 -6.33 -25.81
CA TRP A 226 4.49 -6.69 -24.50
C TRP A 226 3.50 -7.85 -24.71
N ARG A 227 3.87 -9.06 -24.32
CA ARG A 227 3.00 -10.24 -24.33
C ARG A 227 2.98 -10.85 -22.94
N TRP A 228 1.77 -10.96 -22.37
CA TRP A 228 1.51 -11.81 -21.21
C TRP A 228 1.82 -13.26 -21.58
N LEU A 229 2.92 -13.81 -21.08
CA LEU A 229 3.25 -15.23 -21.24
C LEU A 229 3.15 -15.92 -19.88
N ALA A 230 2.00 -16.52 -19.61
CA ALA A 230 1.88 -17.56 -18.59
C ALA A 230 2.68 -18.79 -19.08
N ARG A 231 3.91 -18.96 -18.62
CA ARG A 231 4.71 -20.14 -18.98
C ARG A 231 4.21 -21.35 -18.21
N LEU A 232 3.38 -22.16 -18.87
CA LEU A 232 2.95 -23.48 -18.41
C LEU A 232 4.18 -24.40 -18.33
N GLY A 233 4.70 -24.61 -17.12
CA GLY A 233 5.66 -25.67 -16.86
C GLY A 233 4.96 -27.03 -16.92
N GLY A 234 4.95 -27.65 -18.10
CA GLY A 234 4.57 -29.05 -18.27
C GLY A 234 5.69 -29.96 -17.76
N ARG A 235 5.37 -30.85 -16.82
CA ARG A 235 6.21 -32.02 -16.53
C ARG A 235 6.25 -32.90 -17.78
N LYS A 236 7.44 -33.20 -18.31
CA LYS A 236 7.62 -34.40 -19.13
C LYS A 236 7.80 -35.59 -18.19
N SER A 237 7.02 -36.62 -18.45
CA SER A 237 7.18 -37.99 -17.95
C SER A 237 8.56 -38.55 -18.26
#